data_AF-A0A9D9ZH14-F1
#
_entry.id   AF-A0A9D9ZH14-F1
#
_cell.length_a   1.000
_cell.length_b   1.000
_cell.length_c   1.000
_cell.angle_alpha   90.00
_cell.angle_beta   90.00
_cell.angle_gamma   90.00
#
_symmetry.space_group_name_H-M   'P 1'
#
loop_
_entity.id
_entity.type
_entity.pdbx_description
1 polymer ?
#
loop_
_entity_poly.entity_id
_entity_poly.type
_entity_poly.pdbx_seq_one_letter_code
_entity_poly.pdbx_strand_id
1 'polypeptide(L)'
;MSDDKFSRFREQYKTFTYEDYHITKDDKYITVSFDFKIDGLCEFHPKTEIELTGLDILNDFSSPTARNIVFSLGMVELVSYWKIACPERVEIKCGFLNDRQKEFWKQLYFGGLSEFFYINGIETNKDSFMTIECDEAKDNIAPICYKTAGINLIPVGGGKDSAVTAELLKPFGKRNKFFTVNDQAARTETVIAAGYGEDDIIKTYRAIDKNLLELNKKGFLNGHTPFSAIVAFLSLYCAYLIGGEYIVLSNESSANSGNIEGREVNHQYSKSYRFENDFTEYVGENLLSGIRYFSLLRPFSELQIAKQFA
;
A
#
# COMPACT_ATOMS: atom_id res chain seq x y z
N MET A 1 -11.28 29.70 0.00
CA MET A 1 -11.70 29.25 -1.36
C MET A 1 -11.66 27.73 -1.54
N SER A 2 -10.96 26.98 -0.68
CA SER A 2 -10.83 25.53 -0.82
C SER A 2 -11.91 24.73 -0.06
N ASP A 3 -12.37 25.22 1.10
CA ASP A 3 -13.57 24.70 1.78
C ASP A 3 -14.82 24.72 0.89
N ASP A 4 -14.95 25.75 0.04
CA ASP A 4 -16.02 25.87 -0.95
C ASP A 4 -15.97 24.74 -2.00
N LYS A 5 -14.77 24.36 -2.44
CA LYS A 5 -14.59 23.27 -3.42
C LYS A 5 -14.86 21.90 -2.80
N PHE A 6 -14.33 21.64 -1.59
CA PHE A 6 -14.57 20.40 -0.85
C PHE A 6 -16.06 20.19 -0.59
N SER A 7 -16.74 21.19 -0.04
CA SER A 7 -18.18 21.11 0.28
C SER A 7 -19.01 20.91 -0.99
N ARG A 8 -18.74 21.68 -2.05
CA ARG A 8 -19.46 21.57 -3.33
C ARG A 8 -19.28 20.21 -4.00
N PHE A 9 -18.06 19.68 -4.03
CA PHE A 9 -17.82 18.36 -4.62
C PHE A 9 -18.46 17.24 -3.80
N ARG A 10 -18.40 17.31 -2.47
CA ARG A 10 -19.04 16.32 -1.60
C ARG A 10 -20.56 16.35 -1.70
N GLU A 11 -21.16 17.53 -1.90
CA GLU A 11 -22.60 17.67 -2.16
C GLU A 11 -23.00 17.09 -3.53
N GLN A 12 -22.16 17.33 -4.56
CA GLN A 12 -22.40 16.86 -5.92
C GLN A 12 -22.14 15.36 -6.10
N TYR A 13 -21.08 14.84 -5.48
CA TYR A 13 -20.57 13.48 -5.64
C TYR A 13 -20.58 12.77 -4.27
N LYS A 14 -21.73 12.17 -3.94
CA LYS A 14 -22.02 11.71 -2.58
C LYS A 14 -21.41 10.36 -2.22
N THR A 15 -21.23 9.50 -3.23
CA THR A 15 -20.81 8.10 -3.04
C THR A 15 -19.57 7.80 -3.87
N PHE A 16 -18.58 7.20 -3.22
CA PHE A 16 -17.52 6.42 -3.85
C PHE A 16 -17.84 4.94 -3.68
N THR A 17 -17.73 4.15 -4.75
CA THR A 17 -17.99 2.72 -4.69
C THR A 17 -16.75 1.94 -5.12
N TYR A 18 -16.37 0.96 -4.29
CA TYR A 18 -15.45 -0.12 -4.68
C TYR A 18 -16.31 -1.30 -5.14
N GLU A 19 -16.46 -1.40 -6.46
CA GLU A 19 -17.41 -2.31 -7.12
C GLU A 19 -16.87 -3.74 -7.16
N ASP A 20 -15.65 -3.93 -7.66
CA ASP A 20 -15.02 -5.25 -7.79
C ASP A 20 -13.48 -5.17 -7.91
N TYR A 21 -12.82 -6.33 -7.80
CA TYR A 21 -11.41 -6.49 -8.10
C TYR A 21 -11.15 -7.80 -8.85
N HIS A 22 -10.14 -7.77 -9.72
CA HIS A 22 -9.81 -8.89 -10.59
C HIS A 22 -8.36 -9.30 -10.41
N ILE A 23 -8.12 -10.61 -10.42
CA ILE A 23 -6.78 -11.19 -10.43
C ILE A 23 -6.70 -12.10 -11.65
N THR A 24 -5.83 -11.76 -12.59
CA THR A 24 -5.58 -12.54 -13.80
C THR A 24 -4.10 -12.91 -13.87
N LYS A 25 -3.79 -13.98 -14.60
CA LYS A 25 -2.42 -14.45 -14.80
C LYS A 25 -2.24 -14.86 -16.27
N ASP A 26 -1.17 -14.38 -16.88
CA ASP A 26 -0.65 -14.88 -18.14
C ASP A 26 0.78 -15.43 -17.94
N ASP A 27 1.51 -15.70 -19.03
CA ASP A 27 2.87 -16.25 -18.96
C ASP A 27 3.89 -15.27 -18.37
N LYS A 28 3.61 -13.96 -18.43
CA LYS A 28 4.55 -12.90 -18.04
C LYS A 28 4.15 -12.18 -16.75
N TYR A 29 2.86 -12.04 -16.48
CA TYR A 29 2.36 -11.23 -15.37
C TYR A 29 1.24 -11.91 -14.58
N ILE A 30 1.23 -11.66 -13.27
CA ILE A 30 -0.02 -11.59 -12.51
C ILE A 30 -0.49 -10.14 -12.55
N THR A 31 -1.72 -9.91 -13.01
CA THR A 31 -2.33 -8.59 -13.05
C THR A 31 -3.46 -8.50 -12.04
N VAL A 32 -3.37 -7.51 -11.16
CA VAL A 32 -4.43 -7.11 -10.23
C VAL A 32 -5.05 -5.82 -10.73
N SER A 33 -6.37 -5.76 -10.85
CA SER A 33 -7.10 -4.53 -11.21
C SER A 33 -8.29 -4.30 -10.30
N PHE A 34 -8.71 -3.04 -10.19
CA PHE A 34 -9.80 -2.63 -9.32
C PHE A 34 -10.81 -1.79 -10.08
N ASP A 35 -12.09 -1.98 -9.77
CA ASP A 35 -13.18 -1.21 -10.34
C ASP A 35 -13.71 -0.24 -9.28
N PHE A 36 -13.42 1.04 -9.50
CA PHE A 36 -13.87 2.12 -8.64
C PHE A 36 -14.82 3.03 -9.39
N LYS A 37 -15.73 3.65 -8.65
CA LYS A 37 -16.70 4.58 -9.21
C LYS A 37 -16.98 5.73 -8.27
N ILE A 38 -17.16 6.92 -8.83
CA ILE A 38 -17.79 8.04 -8.14
C ILE A 38 -19.08 8.35 -8.87
N ASP A 39 -20.22 8.18 -8.20
CA ASP A 39 -21.54 8.38 -8.80
C ASP A 39 -21.68 9.81 -9.32
N GLY A 40 -22.11 9.93 -10.58
CA GLY A 40 -22.24 11.22 -11.27
C GLY A 40 -20.92 11.83 -11.76
N LEU A 41 -19.77 11.17 -11.58
CA LEU A 41 -18.46 11.63 -12.07
C LEU A 41 -17.87 10.72 -13.14
N CYS A 42 -17.30 9.57 -12.77
CA CYS A 42 -16.71 8.58 -13.67
C CYS A 42 -16.34 7.28 -12.94
N GLU A 43 -15.86 6.32 -13.72
CA GLU A 43 -15.25 5.07 -13.25
C GLU A 43 -13.72 5.15 -13.35
N PHE A 44 -13.02 4.33 -12.56
CA PHE A 44 -11.57 4.21 -12.57
C PHE A 44 -11.18 2.74 -12.54
N HIS A 45 -10.20 2.37 -13.36
CA HIS A 45 -9.70 1.00 -13.50
C HIS A 45 -8.17 0.93 -13.34
N PRO A 46 -7.61 1.30 -12.16
CA PRO A 46 -6.21 1.07 -11.88
C PRO A 46 -5.84 -0.40 -11.99
N LYS A 47 -4.59 -0.65 -12.36
CA LYS A 47 -4.01 -1.99 -12.34
C LYS A 47 -2.56 -1.98 -11.85
N THR A 48 -2.16 -3.12 -11.31
CA THR A 48 -0.78 -3.43 -10.95
C THR A 48 -0.40 -4.76 -11.57
N GLU A 49 0.69 -4.76 -12.33
CA GLU A 49 1.28 -5.94 -12.94
C GLU A 49 2.48 -6.39 -12.10
N ILE A 50 2.56 -7.68 -11.78
CA ILE A 50 3.66 -8.33 -11.08
C ILE A 50 4.35 -9.25 -12.08
N GLU A 51 5.60 -8.95 -12.41
CA GLU A 51 6.38 -9.73 -13.38
C GLU A 51 6.72 -11.10 -12.82
N LEU A 52 6.48 -12.16 -13.60
CA LEU A 52 6.68 -13.55 -13.22
C LEU A 52 8.08 -14.09 -13.53
N THR A 53 8.87 -13.36 -14.33
CA THR A 53 10.22 -13.76 -14.70
C THR A 53 11.06 -14.00 -13.44
N GLY A 54 11.57 -15.23 -13.28
CA GLY A 54 12.38 -15.62 -12.12
C GLY A 54 11.61 -15.86 -10.81
N LEU A 55 10.27 -15.84 -10.84
CA LEU A 55 9.45 -16.05 -9.63
C LEU A 55 8.93 -17.49 -9.51
N ASP A 56 9.36 -18.15 -8.43
CA ASP A 56 8.77 -19.40 -7.98
C ASP A 56 7.49 -19.14 -7.17
N ILE A 57 6.34 -19.21 -7.84
CA ILE A 57 5.03 -19.05 -7.18
C ILE A 57 4.72 -20.30 -6.34
N LEU A 58 4.77 -20.16 -5.02
CA LEU A 58 4.51 -21.22 -4.06
C LEU A 58 3.03 -21.30 -3.63
N ASN A 59 2.38 -20.14 -3.53
CA ASN A 59 0.99 -20.03 -3.11
C ASN A 59 0.09 -19.60 -4.27
N ASP A 60 -1.13 -20.15 -4.33
CA ASP A 60 -2.09 -19.85 -5.40
C ASP A 60 -2.44 -18.36 -5.40
N PHE A 61 -2.16 -17.71 -6.53
CA PHE A 61 -2.36 -16.28 -6.76
C PHE A 61 -3.81 -15.82 -6.63
N SER A 62 -4.78 -16.73 -6.66
CA SER A 62 -6.21 -16.44 -6.60
C SER A 62 -6.97 -17.19 -5.52
N SER A 63 -6.26 -17.80 -4.56
CA SER A 63 -6.84 -18.44 -3.39
C SER A 63 -7.71 -17.46 -2.57
N PRO A 64 -8.57 -17.95 -1.65
CA PRO A 64 -9.32 -17.06 -0.75
C PRO A 64 -8.42 -16.11 0.05
N THR A 65 -7.26 -16.57 0.52
CA THR A 65 -6.28 -15.72 1.21
C THR A 65 -5.71 -14.66 0.27
N ALA A 66 -5.30 -15.05 -0.95
CA ALA A 66 -4.81 -14.12 -1.95
C ALA A 66 -5.83 -13.03 -2.30
N ARG A 67 -7.09 -13.43 -2.48
CA ARG A 67 -8.23 -12.54 -2.75
C ARG A 67 -8.46 -11.54 -1.61
N ASN A 68 -8.37 -11.98 -0.36
CA ASN A 68 -8.48 -11.07 0.79
C ASN A 68 -7.33 -10.06 0.85
N ILE A 69 -6.08 -10.47 0.56
CA ILE A 69 -4.94 -9.55 0.49
C ILE A 69 -5.15 -8.53 -0.65
N VAL A 70 -5.57 -8.98 -1.82
CA VAL A 70 -5.84 -8.12 -2.98
C VAL A 70 -7.01 -7.16 -2.72
N PHE A 71 -8.07 -7.63 -2.07
CA PHE A 71 -9.16 -6.79 -1.60
C PHE A 71 -8.63 -5.63 -0.73
N SER A 72 -7.78 -5.94 0.27
CA SER A 72 -7.14 -4.92 1.10
C SER A 72 -6.17 -4.02 0.34
N LEU A 73 -5.48 -4.53 -0.70
CA LEU A 73 -4.68 -3.69 -1.59
C LEU A 73 -5.58 -2.68 -2.34
N GLY A 74 -6.75 -3.11 -2.80
CA GLY A 74 -7.75 -2.21 -3.39
C GLY A 74 -8.29 -1.18 -2.41
N MET A 75 -8.43 -1.55 -1.12
CA MET A 75 -8.73 -0.58 -0.05
C MET A 75 -7.66 0.51 0.05
N VAL A 76 -6.37 0.19 -0.11
CA VAL A 76 -5.33 1.24 -0.14
C VAL A 76 -5.39 2.06 -1.42
N GLU A 77 -5.64 1.42 -2.57
CA GLU A 77 -5.70 2.09 -3.87
C GLU A 77 -6.86 3.10 -3.96
N LEU A 78 -8.03 2.75 -3.42
CA LEU A 78 -9.26 3.53 -3.57
C LEU A 78 -9.11 4.96 -3.06
N VAL A 79 -8.33 5.18 -2.00
CA VAL A 79 -8.15 6.52 -1.39
C VAL A 79 -7.53 7.51 -2.38
N SER A 80 -6.74 7.00 -3.34
CA SER A 80 -6.14 7.81 -4.40
C SER A 80 -7.17 8.38 -5.38
N TYR A 81 -8.31 7.71 -5.50
CA TYR A 81 -9.42 8.08 -6.38
C TYR A 81 -10.52 8.82 -5.62
N TRP A 82 -10.80 8.40 -4.38
CA TRP A 82 -11.74 9.07 -3.49
C TRP A 82 -11.41 10.56 -3.29
N LYS A 83 -10.12 10.89 -3.15
CA LYS A 83 -9.66 12.26 -2.86
C LYS A 83 -10.04 13.29 -3.92
N ILE A 84 -10.38 12.86 -5.13
CA ILE A 84 -10.74 13.74 -6.26
C ILE A 84 -11.93 14.61 -5.91
N ALA A 85 -12.91 14.04 -5.21
CA ALA A 85 -14.18 14.69 -4.86
C ALA A 85 -14.54 14.57 -3.36
N CYS A 86 -13.80 13.76 -2.61
CA CYS A 86 -14.05 13.45 -1.20
C CYS A 86 -15.50 13.07 -0.86
N PRO A 87 -16.13 12.09 -1.55
CA PRO A 87 -17.47 11.63 -1.19
C PRO A 87 -17.60 11.25 0.29
N GLU A 88 -18.76 11.51 0.89
CA GLU A 88 -18.99 11.17 2.30
C GLU A 88 -19.12 9.68 2.53
N ARG A 89 -19.78 9.00 1.60
CA ARG A 89 -20.08 7.58 1.69
C ARG A 89 -19.09 6.81 0.82
N VAL A 90 -18.40 5.85 1.41
CA VAL A 90 -17.59 4.85 0.70
C VAL A 90 -18.32 3.52 0.82
N GLU A 91 -18.84 3.03 -0.30
CA GLU A 91 -19.57 1.77 -0.39
C GLU A 91 -18.66 0.67 -0.94
N ILE A 92 -18.56 -0.45 -0.24
CA ILE A 92 -17.74 -1.60 -0.60
C ILE A 92 -18.67 -2.76 -0.98
N LYS A 93 -18.71 -3.13 -2.26
CA LYS A 93 -19.58 -4.19 -2.77
C LYS A 93 -18.86 -5.53 -2.96
N CYS A 94 -17.53 -5.49 -3.07
CA CYS A 94 -16.70 -6.67 -3.35
C CYS A 94 -16.09 -7.31 -2.10
N GLY A 95 -16.54 -6.94 -0.91
CA GLY A 95 -15.98 -7.46 0.34
C GLY A 95 -16.73 -6.98 1.58
N PHE A 96 -16.42 -7.61 2.69
CA PHE A 96 -16.98 -7.30 4.01
C PHE A 96 -15.91 -6.71 4.92
N LEU A 97 -16.31 -5.72 5.72
CA LEU A 97 -15.51 -5.16 6.80
C LEU A 97 -16.35 -5.10 8.08
N ASN A 98 -15.86 -5.73 9.16
CA ASN A 98 -16.41 -5.49 10.49
C ASN A 98 -15.99 -4.10 11.02
N ASP A 99 -16.56 -3.68 12.15
CA ASP A 99 -16.33 -2.34 12.68
C ASP A 99 -14.87 -2.07 13.07
N ARG A 100 -14.14 -3.08 13.56
CA ARG A 100 -12.71 -2.95 13.88
C ARG A 100 -11.87 -2.77 12.61
N GLN A 101 -12.20 -3.47 11.53
CA GLN A 101 -11.54 -3.31 10.24
C GLN A 101 -11.85 -1.94 9.61
N LYS A 102 -13.10 -1.46 9.70
CA LYS A 102 -13.47 -0.10 9.26
C LYS A 102 -12.67 0.96 10.02
N GLU A 103 -12.51 0.79 11.33
CA GLU A 103 -11.74 1.70 12.17
C GLU A 103 -10.25 1.74 11.77
N PHE A 104 -9.65 0.59 11.50
CA PHE A 104 -8.28 0.52 10.95
C PHE A 104 -8.16 1.32 9.64
N TRP A 105 -9.07 1.12 8.69
CA TRP A 105 -9.04 1.83 7.41
C TRP A 105 -9.25 3.33 7.58
N LYS A 106 -10.19 3.76 8.43
CA LYS A 106 -10.40 5.19 8.73
C LYS A 106 -9.15 5.82 9.35
N GLN A 107 -8.49 5.13 10.29
CA GLN A 107 -7.25 5.60 10.89
C GLN A 107 -6.11 5.72 9.86
N LEU A 108 -5.97 4.73 8.98
CA LEU A 108 -4.97 4.73 7.90
C LEU A 108 -5.21 5.88 6.93
N TYR A 109 -6.43 6.05 6.45
CA TYR A 109 -6.77 7.11 5.50
C TYR A 109 -6.62 8.49 6.12
N PHE A 110 -7.18 8.72 7.31
CA PHE A 110 -7.10 10.02 7.95
C PHE A 110 -5.65 10.45 8.20
N GLY A 111 -4.81 9.54 8.72
CA GLY A 111 -3.38 9.80 8.90
C GLY A 111 -2.64 10.03 7.58
N GLY A 112 -2.91 9.18 6.57
CA GLY A 112 -2.27 9.23 5.26
C GLY A 112 -2.70 10.42 4.37
N LEU A 113 -3.82 11.05 4.67
CA LEU A 113 -4.38 12.21 3.95
C LEU A 113 -4.11 13.55 4.66
N SER A 114 -3.35 13.57 5.75
CA SER A 114 -3.09 14.79 6.53
C SER A 114 -2.54 15.95 5.68
N GLU A 115 -1.55 15.69 4.82
CA GLU A 115 -1.05 16.68 3.85
C GLU A 115 -2.11 17.09 2.83
N PHE A 116 -2.88 16.13 2.31
CA PHE A 116 -3.95 16.40 1.36
C PHE A 116 -5.00 17.34 1.96
N PHE A 117 -5.41 17.12 3.21
CA PHE A 117 -6.34 18.02 3.90
C PHE A 117 -5.72 19.40 4.11
N TYR A 118 -4.45 19.46 4.52
CA TYR A 118 -3.75 20.72 4.75
C TYR A 118 -3.63 21.59 3.48
N ILE A 119 -3.12 21.04 2.37
CA ILE A 119 -2.90 21.82 1.15
C ILE A 119 -4.20 22.24 0.46
N ASN A 120 -5.28 21.48 0.68
CA ASN A 120 -6.62 21.82 0.21
C ASN A 120 -7.43 22.59 1.27
N GLY A 121 -6.82 23.02 2.38
CA GLY A 121 -7.49 23.75 3.46
C GLY A 121 -8.81 23.11 3.90
N ILE A 122 -8.85 21.78 3.97
CA ILE A 122 -10.03 21.01 4.37
C ILE A 122 -9.97 20.84 5.88
N GLU A 123 -10.99 21.34 6.58
CA GLU A 123 -11.15 21.11 8.02
C GLU A 123 -12.11 19.95 8.28
N THR A 124 -11.56 18.81 8.71
CA THR A 124 -12.31 17.59 9.02
C THR A 124 -11.63 16.79 10.13
N ASN A 125 -12.26 15.71 10.60
CA ASN A 125 -11.71 14.81 11.60
C ASN A 125 -11.92 13.35 11.19
N LYS A 126 -11.24 12.43 11.90
CA LYS A 126 -11.28 10.99 11.63
C LYS A 126 -12.71 10.42 11.63
N ASP A 127 -13.62 10.99 12.41
CA ASP A 127 -14.96 10.46 12.53
C ASP A 127 -15.87 10.94 11.39
N SER A 128 -15.71 12.19 10.94
CA SER A 128 -16.59 12.83 9.95
C SER A 128 -16.08 12.86 8.50
N PHE A 129 -14.80 12.61 8.24
CA PHE A 129 -14.26 12.74 6.88
C PHE A 129 -14.84 11.72 5.89
N MET A 130 -15.24 10.53 6.36
CA MET A 130 -15.97 9.53 5.59
C MET A 130 -16.67 8.50 6.48
N THR A 131 -17.68 7.86 5.90
CA THR A 131 -18.32 6.63 6.40
C THR A 131 -18.02 5.49 5.43
N ILE A 132 -17.64 4.33 5.97
CA ILE A 132 -17.40 3.11 5.19
C ILE A 132 -18.57 2.14 5.42
N GLU A 133 -19.22 1.75 4.34
CA GLU A 133 -20.33 0.81 4.31
C GLU A 133 -19.98 -0.37 3.43
N CYS A 134 -20.45 -1.56 3.81
CA CYS A 134 -20.28 -2.78 3.04
C CYS A 134 -21.50 -3.67 3.22
N ASP A 135 -21.72 -4.57 2.26
CA ASP A 135 -22.75 -5.60 2.37
C ASP A 135 -22.51 -6.51 3.59
N GLU A 136 -23.51 -7.25 4.03
CA GLU A 136 -23.38 -8.18 5.15
C GLU A 136 -22.36 -9.30 4.87
N ALA A 137 -21.74 -9.81 5.94
CA ALA A 137 -20.79 -10.90 5.83
C ALA A 137 -21.43 -12.12 5.18
N LYS A 138 -20.75 -12.70 4.19
CA LYS A 138 -21.06 -14.07 3.75
C LYS A 138 -20.42 -15.02 4.77
N ASP A 139 -21.19 -15.94 5.34
CA ASP A 139 -20.85 -16.83 6.47
C ASP A 139 -19.63 -17.78 6.28
N ASN A 140 -18.87 -17.66 5.19
CA ASN A 140 -17.74 -18.54 4.91
C ASN A 140 -16.41 -17.83 5.07
N ILE A 141 -15.85 -17.89 6.29
CA ILE A 141 -14.42 -17.66 6.50
C ILE A 141 -13.68 -18.89 5.94
N ALA A 142 -13.18 -18.77 4.72
CA ALA A 142 -12.32 -19.81 4.14
C ALA A 142 -11.06 -19.99 5.00
N PRO A 143 -10.58 -21.23 5.20
CA PRO A 143 -9.38 -21.45 5.98
C PRO A 143 -8.19 -20.76 5.33
N ILE A 144 -7.42 -20.03 6.13
CA ILE A 144 -6.18 -19.39 5.69
C ILE A 144 -5.20 -20.50 5.35
N CYS A 145 -4.81 -20.59 4.08
CA CYS A 145 -3.80 -21.54 3.61
C CYS A 145 -2.57 -20.76 3.17
N TYR A 146 -1.48 -20.92 3.92
CA TYR A 146 -0.21 -20.27 3.62
C TYR A 146 0.96 -21.23 3.76
N LYS A 147 1.76 -21.35 2.69
CA LYS A 147 3.01 -22.10 2.68
C LYS A 147 4.18 -21.11 2.64
N THR A 148 5.12 -21.28 3.57
CA THR A 148 6.33 -20.47 3.63
C THR A 148 7.52 -21.22 3.02
N ALA A 149 8.41 -20.47 2.36
CA ALA A 149 9.73 -20.87 1.91
C ALA A 149 10.84 -20.17 2.70
N GLY A 150 10.51 -19.42 3.75
CA GLY A 150 11.49 -18.71 4.56
C GLY A 150 12.08 -17.49 3.86
N ILE A 151 11.40 -16.90 2.88
CA ILE A 151 11.97 -15.79 2.09
C ILE A 151 11.94 -14.47 2.88
N ASN A 152 13.04 -13.72 2.84
CA ASN A 152 13.10 -12.32 3.28
C ASN A 152 12.80 -11.45 2.06
N LEU A 153 11.65 -10.77 2.04
CA LEU A 153 11.31 -9.81 1.00
C LEU A 153 11.74 -8.40 1.42
N ILE A 154 12.60 -7.77 0.63
CA ILE A 154 13.20 -6.46 0.94
C ILE A 154 12.68 -5.43 -0.07
N PRO A 155 11.77 -4.52 0.31
CA PRO A 155 11.36 -3.42 -0.56
C PRO A 155 12.52 -2.45 -0.84
N VAL A 156 12.76 -2.15 -2.12
CA VAL A 156 13.87 -1.29 -2.57
C VAL A 156 13.35 0.01 -3.17
N GLY A 157 13.75 1.13 -2.57
CA GLY A 157 13.45 2.48 -3.06
C GLY A 157 14.50 3.05 -4.01
N GLY A 158 15.69 2.45 -4.08
CA GLY A 158 16.85 2.96 -4.82
C GLY A 158 17.69 3.98 -4.03
N GLY A 159 17.51 4.03 -2.71
CA GLY A 159 18.22 4.94 -1.81
C GLY A 159 19.24 4.23 -0.92
N LYS A 160 20.01 5.03 -0.17
CA LYS A 160 21.05 4.57 0.77
C LYS A 160 20.53 3.51 1.77
N ASP A 161 19.33 3.71 2.29
CA ASP A 161 18.76 2.87 3.35
C ASP A 161 18.52 1.42 2.87
N SER A 162 18.03 1.25 1.63
CA SER A 162 17.83 -0.07 1.03
C SER A 162 19.15 -0.80 0.77
N ALA A 163 20.22 -0.06 0.41
CA ALA A 163 21.55 -0.65 0.23
C ALA A 163 22.12 -1.17 1.55
N VAL A 164 21.99 -0.38 2.63
CA VAL A 164 22.41 -0.81 3.98
C VAL A 164 21.63 -2.03 4.45
N THR A 165 20.32 -2.07 4.22
CA THR A 165 19.49 -3.25 4.55
C THR A 165 19.92 -4.49 3.78
N ALA A 166 20.22 -4.35 2.49
CA ALA A 166 20.69 -5.45 1.65
C ALA A 166 22.05 -6.00 2.15
N GLU A 167 22.99 -5.12 2.50
CA GLU A 167 24.30 -5.53 3.04
C GLU A 167 24.16 -6.22 4.41
N LEU A 168 23.32 -5.70 5.32
CA LEU A 168 23.08 -6.33 6.62
C LEU A 168 22.45 -7.72 6.51
N LEU A 169 21.61 -7.94 5.48
CA LEU A 169 20.96 -9.23 5.24
C LEU A 169 21.76 -10.17 4.35
N LYS A 170 22.93 -9.78 3.83
CA LYS A 170 23.79 -10.60 2.96
C LYS A 170 24.04 -12.03 3.45
N PRO A 171 24.21 -12.30 4.77
CA PRO A 171 24.38 -13.68 5.27
C PRO A 171 23.21 -14.64 4.97
N PHE A 172 22.01 -14.11 4.68
CA PHE A 172 20.85 -14.93 4.31
C PHE A 172 20.84 -15.38 2.84
N GLY A 173 21.74 -14.83 2.00
CA GLY A 173 21.97 -15.29 0.64
C GLY A 173 20.69 -15.38 -0.19
N LYS A 174 20.45 -16.55 -0.82
CA LYS A 174 19.29 -16.82 -1.70
C LYS A 174 17.92 -16.73 -1.01
N ARG A 175 17.88 -16.65 0.32
CA ARG A 175 16.62 -16.38 1.03
C ARG A 175 16.17 -14.93 0.86
N ASN A 176 17.05 -14.02 0.46
CA ASN A 176 16.68 -12.63 0.19
C ASN A 176 16.13 -12.51 -1.22
N LYS A 177 14.94 -11.94 -1.31
CA LYS A 177 14.34 -11.43 -2.54
C LYS A 177 14.05 -9.95 -2.37
N PHE A 178 14.09 -9.22 -3.45
CA PHE A 178 13.88 -7.78 -3.48
C PHE A 178 12.55 -7.48 -4.14
N PHE A 179 11.96 -6.35 -3.79
CA PHE A 179 10.66 -5.94 -4.30
C PHE A 179 10.71 -4.47 -4.70
N THR A 180 10.11 -4.16 -5.85
CA THR A 180 10.06 -2.78 -6.36
C THR A 180 8.65 -2.44 -6.80
N VAL A 181 8.24 -1.19 -6.55
CA VAL A 181 7.01 -0.61 -7.09
C VAL A 181 7.40 0.38 -8.17
N ASN A 182 6.87 0.20 -9.38
CA ASN A 182 7.26 0.92 -10.58
C ASN A 182 8.78 0.85 -10.81
N ASP A 183 9.27 -0.35 -11.10
CA ASP A 183 10.71 -0.62 -11.20
C ASP A 183 11.43 0.38 -12.13
N GLN A 184 12.63 0.78 -11.73
CA GLN A 184 13.51 1.70 -12.46
C GLN A 184 14.96 1.27 -12.24
N ALA A 185 15.84 1.60 -13.19
CA ALA A 185 17.25 1.21 -13.19
C ALA A 185 17.97 1.38 -11.84
N ALA A 186 17.77 2.51 -11.15
CA ALA A 186 18.40 2.77 -9.85
C ALA A 186 18.07 1.72 -8.76
N ARG A 187 16.85 1.15 -8.79
CA ARG A 187 16.44 0.09 -7.84
C ARG A 187 17.15 -1.21 -8.18
N THR A 188 17.19 -1.57 -9.46
CA THR A 188 17.91 -2.74 -9.98
C THR A 188 19.41 -2.65 -9.66
N GLU A 189 20.03 -1.50 -9.92
CA GLU A 189 21.44 -1.23 -9.65
C GLU A 189 21.78 -1.35 -8.16
N THR A 190 20.88 -0.92 -7.26
CA THR A 190 21.05 -1.08 -5.81
C THR A 190 21.14 -2.56 -5.42
N VAL A 191 20.30 -3.41 -6.01
CA VAL A 191 20.29 -4.86 -5.74
C VAL A 191 21.54 -5.53 -6.31
N ILE A 192 21.94 -5.18 -7.53
CA ILE A 192 23.15 -5.69 -8.17
C ILE A 192 24.41 -5.29 -7.37
N ALA A 193 24.49 -4.04 -6.92
CA ALA A 193 25.61 -3.56 -6.11
C ALA A 193 25.73 -4.31 -4.78
N ALA A 194 24.62 -4.79 -4.21
CA ALA A 194 24.60 -5.63 -3.01
C ALA A 194 25.02 -7.10 -3.28
N GLY A 195 25.27 -7.47 -4.53
CA GLY A 195 25.74 -8.80 -4.94
C GLY A 195 24.64 -9.79 -5.32
N TYR A 196 23.45 -9.29 -5.68
CA TYR A 196 22.29 -10.10 -6.08
C TYR A 196 21.99 -9.96 -7.58
N GLY A 197 21.23 -10.91 -8.13
CA GLY A 197 20.84 -10.91 -9.54
C GLY A 197 19.53 -10.18 -9.80
N GLU A 198 19.23 -9.86 -11.06
CA GLU A 198 17.91 -9.36 -11.44
C GLU A 198 16.79 -10.38 -11.16
N ASP A 199 17.09 -11.67 -11.24
CA ASP A 199 16.16 -12.77 -10.91
C ASP A 199 15.86 -12.86 -9.39
N ASP A 200 16.52 -12.04 -8.57
CA ASP A 200 16.18 -11.87 -7.17
C ASP A 200 15.16 -10.75 -6.94
N ILE A 201 14.74 -10.03 -7.99
CA ILE A 201 13.86 -8.86 -7.90
C ILE A 201 12.46 -9.20 -8.40
N ILE A 202 11.47 -9.05 -7.51
CA ILE A 202 10.06 -8.96 -7.87
C ILE A 202 9.77 -7.55 -8.38
N LYS A 203 9.63 -7.42 -9.70
CA LYS A 203 9.31 -6.16 -10.36
C LYS A 203 7.79 -6.00 -10.46
N THR A 204 7.29 -4.84 -10.03
CA THR A 204 5.87 -4.50 -10.17
C THR A 204 5.68 -3.17 -10.88
N TYR A 205 4.58 -3.07 -11.63
CA TYR A 205 4.25 -1.91 -12.45
C TYR A 205 2.80 -1.50 -12.17
N ARG A 206 2.66 -0.43 -11.42
CA ARG A 206 1.39 0.19 -11.05
C ARG A 206 1.01 1.28 -12.06
N ALA A 207 -0.12 1.07 -12.73
CA ALA A 207 -0.72 2.03 -13.63
C ALA A 207 -1.85 2.80 -12.93
N ILE A 208 -1.72 4.12 -12.90
CA ILE A 208 -2.78 5.03 -12.47
C ILE A 208 -3.79 5.19 -13.61
N ASP A 209 -5.08 5.19 -13.29
CA ASP A 209 -6.14 5.38 -14.27
C ASP A 209 -6.07 6.79 -14.92
N LYS A 210 -6.32 6.85 -16.24
CA LYS A 210 -6.24 8.09 -17.01
C LYS A 210 -7.28 9.12 -16.58
N ASN A 211 -8.46 8.70 -16.13
CA ASN A 211 -9.52 9.60 -15.66
C ASN A 211 -9.06 10.40 -14.44
N LEU A 212 -8.28 9.81 -13.51
CA LEU A 212 -7.69 10.56 -12.40
C LEU A 212 -6.76 11.67 -12.91
N LEU A 213 -5.92 11.37 -13.92
CA LEU A 213 -5.01 12.35 -14.50
C LEU A 213 -5.76 13.48 -15.22
N GLU A 214 -6.87 13.17 -15.88
CA GLU A 214 -7.71 14.17 -16.55
C GLU A 214 -8.46 15.06 -15.55
N LEU A 215 -9.00 14.50 -14.47
CA LEU A 215 -9.68 15.25 -13.42
C LEU A 215 -8.72 16.18 -12.67
N ASN A 216 -7.49 15.74 -12.43
CA ASN A 216 -6.43 16.61 -11.91
C ASN A 216 -6.18 17.81 -12.83
N LYS A 217 -6.11 17.60 -14.16
CA LYS A 217 -5.97 18.70 -15.14
C LYS A 217 -7.18 19.64 -15.16
N LYS A 218 -8.37 19.13 -14.83
CA LYS A 218 -9.61 19.91 -14.69
C LYS A 218 -9.71 20.65 -13.34
N GLY A 219 -8.70 20.57 -12.48
CA GLY A 219 -8.64 21.30 -11.22
C GLY A 219 -9.45 20.68 -10.08
N PHE A 220 -9.73 19.38 -10.14
CA PHE A 220 -10.26 18.64 -9.00
C PHE A 220 -9.26 18.59 -7.83
N LEU A 221 -9.70 18.11 -6.67
CA LEU A 221 -8.84 18.02 -5.48
C LEU A 221 -7.70 17.03 -5.74
N ASN A 222 -6.49 17.42 -5.32
CA ASN A 222 -5.30 16.59 -5.47
C ASN A 222 -4.35 16.82 -4.28
N GLY A 223 -3.45 15.88 -4.05
CA GLY A 223 -2.49 15.92 -2.95
C GLY A 223 -1.89 14.56 -2.65
N HIS A 224 -1.09 14.49 -1.59
CA HIS A 224 -0.44 13.26 -1.15
C HIS A 224 -1.46 12.17 -0.78
N THR A 225 -1.05 10.92 -0.95
CA THR A 225 -1.76 9.70 -0.55
C THR A 225 -0.74 8.73 0.04
N PRO A 226 -1.12 7.84 0.96
CA PRO A 226 -0.18 7.00 1.71
C PRO A 226 0.50 5.92 0.83
N PHE A 227 1.51 6.32 0.05
CA PHE A 227 2.23 5.42 -0.87
C PHE A 227 2.92 4.27 -0.12
N SER A 228 3.41 4.49 1.10
CA SER A 228 4.01 3.41 1.89
C SER A 228 2.99 2.33 2.30
N ALA A 229 1.69 2.67 2.39
CA ALA A 229 0.66 1.65 2.58
C ALA A 229 0.49 0.80 1.31
N ILE A 230 0.63 1.37 0.10
CA ILE A 230 0.62 0.61 -1.16
C ILE A 230 1.80 -0.37 -1.16
N VAL A 231 2.99 0.10 -0.79
CA VAL A 231 4.18 -0.75 -0.64
C VAL A 231 3.92 -1.88 0.37
N ALA A 232 3.31 -1.59 1.52
CA ALA A 232 3.03 -2.59 2.55
C ALA A 232 2.10 -3.71 2.06
N PHE A 233 0.94 -3.37 1.50
CA PHE A 233 -0.03 -4.36 1.04
C PHE A 233 0.41 -5.08 -0.25
N LEU A 234 1.08 -4.39 -1.17
CA LEU A 234 1.59 -5.01 -2.40
C LEU A 234 2.78 -5.94 -2.11
N SER A 235 3.69 -5.56 -1.20
CA SER A 235 4.76 -6.46 -0.74
C SER A 235 4.21 -7.64 0.05
N LEU A 236 3.11 -7.47 0.81
CA LEU A 236 2.40 -8.59 1.43
C LEU A 236 1.88 -9.59 0.41
N TYR A 237 1.27 -9.13 -0.68
CA TYR A 237 0.82 -10.01 -1.74
C TYR A 237 1.99 -10.72 -2.44
N CYS A 238 3.06 -9.99 -2.75
CA CYS A 238 4.26 -10.59 -3.36
C CYS A 238 4.93 -11.61 -2.43
N ALA A 239 5.07 -11.29 -1.14
CA ALA A 239 5.60 -12.20 -0.13
C ALA A 239 4.71 -13.44 -0.01
N TYR A 240 3.39 -13.28 -0.01
CA TYR A 240 2.46 -14.40 -0.05
C TYR A 240 2.73 -15.31 -1.26
N LEU A 241 2.84 -14.75 -2.47
CA LEU A 241 3.05 -15.54 -3.69
C LEU A 241 4.28 -16.45 -3.61
N ILE A 242 5.40 -15.94 -3.08
CA ILE A 242 6.69 -16.66 -3.07
C ILE A 242 7.02 -17.37 -1.75
N GLY A 243 6.13 -17.33 -0.75
CA GLY A 243 6.39 -17.95 0.55
C GLY A 243 7.33 -17.14 1.46
N GLY A 244 7.15 -15.83 1.53
CA GLY A 244 7.82 -14.94 2.47
C GLY A 244 7.66 -15.30 3.95
N GLU A 245 8.69 -15.11 4.74
CA GLU A 245 8.59 -15.13 6.20
C GLU A 245 8.64 -13.70 6.75
N TYR A 246 9.41 -12.84 6.08
CA TYR A 246 9.66 -11.47 6.51
C TYR A 246 9.50 -10.49 5.35
N ILE A 247 8.88 -9.35 5.62
CA ILE A 247 8.96 -8.14 4.80
C ILE A 247 9.82 -7.16 5.58
N VAL A 248 11.02 -6.90 5.08
CA VAL A 248 12.05 -6.15 5.79
C VAL A 248 12.22 -4.77 5.17
N LEU A 249 11.66 -3.76 5.82
CA LEU A 249 11.77 -2.36 5.39
C LEU A 249 13.08 -1.73 5.87
N SER A 250 13.43 -0.63 5.20
CA SER A 250 14.61 0.18 5.50
C SER A 250 14.28 1.51 6.20
N ASN A 251 13.11 1.65 6.83
CA ASN A 251 12.78 2.91 7.50
C ASN A 251 13.63 3.12 8.75
N GLU A 252 14.19 4.31 8.89
CA GLU A 252 15.01 4.72 10.04
C GLU A 252 14.20 5.40 11.16
N SER A 253 14.89 5.81 12.24
CA SER A 253 14.29 6.45 13.42
C SER A 253 13.59 7.80 13.11
N SER A 254 14.12 8.59 12.17
CA SER A 254 13.58 9.90 11.75
C SER A 254 12.21 9.81 11.05
N ALA A 255 11.88 8.63 10.51
CA ALA A 255 10.60 8.39 9.82
C ALA A 255 9.37 8.45 10.75
N ASN A 256 9.57 8.62 12.07
CA ASN A 256 8.51 8.83 13.05
C ASN A 256 8.10 10.29 13.24
N SER A 257 8.88 11.28 12.77
CA SER A 257 8.58 12.71 12.99
C SER A 257 7.86 13.35 11.80
N GLY A 258 6.65 13.86 12.03
CA GLY A 258 5.95 14.80 11.14
C GLY A 258 6.16 16.23 11.63
N ASN A 259 6.72 17.11 10.80
CA ASN A 259 6.91 18.51 11.14
C ASN A 259 6.36 19.41 10.03
N ILE A 260 5.23 20.06 10.27
CA ILE A 260 4.90 21.38 9.70
C ILE A 260 4.27 22.23 10.80
N GLU A 261 4.73 23.48 10.90
CA GLU A 261 4.33 24.58 11.79
C GLU A 261 2.94 24.45 12.47
N GLY A 262 2.93 24.04 13.75
CA GLY A 262 1.78 24.26 14.67
C GLY A 262 0.58 23.32 14.54
N ARG A 263 0.54 22.39 13.57
CA ARG A 263 -0.40 21.26 13.52
C ARG A 263 0.39 19.96 13.34
N GLU A 264 0.00 18.88 14.01
CA GLU A 264 0.67 17.56 13.87
C GLU A 264 0.31 16.95 12.49
N VAL A 265 0.84 17.52 11.41
CA VAL A 265 0.68 16.99 10.06
C VAL A 265 1.69 15.85 9.90
N ASN A 266 1.24 14.63 10.15
CA ASN A 266 2.08 13.45 10.00
C ASN A 266 2.15 13.03 8.53
N HIS A 267 3.00 13.73 7.76
CA HIS A 267 3.37 13.40 6.37
C HIS A 267 3.92 11.97 6.19
N GLN A 268 4.17 11.24 7.28
CA GLN A 268 4.83 9.95 7.29
C GLN A 268 4.09 8.90 8.12
N TYR A 269 2.76 9.02 8.35
CA TYR A 269 2.02 8.05 9.17
C TYR A 269 2.29 6.61 8.73
N SER A 270 2.23 6.33 7.42
CA SER A 270 2.49 5.00 6.85
C SER A 270 3.96 4.53 6.88
N LYS A 271 4.88 5.33 7.44
CA LYS A 271 6.27 4.96 7.72
C LYS A 271 6.57 4.88 9.22
N SER A 272 5.61 5.31 10.05
CA SER A 272 5.76 5.32 11.50
C SER A 272 5.76 3.91 12.10
N TYR A 273 6.34 3.78 13.29
CA TYR A 273 6.24 2.55 14.08
C TYR A 273 4.79 2.20 14.45
N ARG A 274 3.94 3.22 14.64
CA ARG A 274 2.51 3.02 14.89
C ARG A 274 1.84 2.29 13.73
N PHE A 275 2.04 2.75 12.50
CA PHE A 275 1.51 2.05 11.32
C PHE A 275 2.07 0.62 11.19
N GLU A 276 3.35 0.41 11.48
CA GLU A 276 3.96 -0.92 11.44
C GLU A 276 3.25 -1.92 12.37
N ASN A 277 2.91 -1.49 13.59
CA ASN A 277 2.13 -2.30 14.54
C ASN A 277 0.68 -2.47 14.09
N ASP A 278 0.00 -1.37 13.74
CA ASP A 278 -1.40 -1.39 13.29
C ASP A 278 -1.57 -2.32 12.07
N PHE A 279 -0.62 -2.27 11.12
CA PHE A 279 -0.59 -3.14 9.94
C PHE A 279 -0.33 -4.60 10.32
N THR A 280 0.65 -4.88 11.19
CA THR A 280 0.96 -6.26 11.63
C THR A 280 -0.22 -6.91 12.33
N GLU A 281 -0.90 -6.16 13.20
CA GLU A 281 -2.12 -6.61 13.90
C GLU A 281 -3.25 -6.87 12.90
N TYR A 282 -3.53 -5.91 12.00
CA TYR A 282 -4.55 -6.06 10.98
C TYR A 282 -4.31 -7.30 10.10
N VAL A 283 -3.09 -7.49 9.60
CA VAL A 283 -2.74 -8.63 8.74
C VAL A 283 -2.91 -9.95 9.50
N GLY A 284 -2.38 -10.03 10.72
CA GLY A 284 -2.40 -11.25 11.53
C GLY A 284 -3.80 -11.71 11.92
N GLU A 285 -4.70 -10.76 12.20
CA GLU A 285 -6.08 -11.06 12.59
C GLU A 285 -7.01 -11.33 11.41
N ASN A 286 -6.77 -10.68 10.26
CA ASN A 286 -7.78 -10.62 9.19
C ASN A 286 -7.35 -11.28 7.88
N LEU A 287 -6.05 -11.40 7.61
CA LEU A 287 -5.55 -11.85 6.30
C LEU A 287 -4.79 -13.16 6.41
N LEU A 288 -3.67 -13.16 7.13
CA LEU A 288 -2.85 -14.35 7.39
C LEU A 288 -1.88 -14.15 8.55
N SER A 289 -1.64 -15.21 9.32
CA SER A 289 -0.55 -15.28 10.28
C SER A 289 0.60 -16.08 9.64
N GLY A 290 1.77 -15.47 9.47
CA GLY A 290 2.93 -16.16 8.89
C GLY A 290 3.95 -15.28 8.17
N ILE A 291 3.59 -14.03 7.83
CA ILE A 291 4.51 -13.03 7.29
C ILE A 291 4.65 -11.92 8.32
N ARG A 292 5.89 -11.59 8.72
CA ARG A 292 6.15 -10.47 9.63
C ARG A 292 6.63 -9.25 8.87
N TYR A 293 6.07 -8.09 9.16
CA TYR A 293 6.39 -6.82 8.52
C TYR A 293 7.09 -5.91 9.54
N PHE A 294 8.31 -5.47 9.26
CA PHE A 294 9.05 -4.61 10.18
C PHE A 294 10.14 -3.78 9.51
N SER A 295 10.58 -2.72 10.17
CA SER A 295 11.71 -1.89 9.70
C SER A 295 13.01 -2.26 10.40
N LEU A 296 13.97 -2.84 9.67
CA LEU A 296 15.27 -3.26 10.22
C LEU A 296 16.10 -2.08 10.72
N LEU A 297 16.00 -0.94 10.03
CA LEU A 297 16.84 0.23 10.31
C LEU A 297 16.27 1.15 11.39
N ARG A 298 15.13 0.80 12.00
CA ARG A 298 14.50 1.62 13.05
C ARG A 298 15.44 1.98 14.22
N PRO A 299 16.34 1.09 14.68
CA PRO A 299 17.29 1.41 15.75
C PRO A 299 18.45 2.32 15.32
N PHE A 300 18.59 2.63 14.03
CA PHE A 300 19.68 3.42 13.49
C PHE A 300 19.26 4.88 13.27
N SER A 301 20.22 5.78 13.47
CA SER A 301 20.15 7.18 13.05
C SER A 301 20.75 7.36 11.66
N GLU A 302 20.41 8.47 10.99
CA GLU A 302 20.89 8.77 9.65
C GLU A 302 22.42 8.78 9.55
N LEU A 303 23.11 9.28 10.57
CA LEU A 303 24.58 9.26 10.65
C LEU A 303 25.16 7.84 10.71
N GLN A 304 24.48 6.91 11.39
CA GLN A 304 24.92 5.52 11.46
C GLN A 304 24.69 4.81 10.12
N ILE A 305 23.58 5.11 9.44
CA ILE A 305 23.30 4.60 8.09
C ILE A 305 24.33 5.13 7.10
N ALA A 306 24.64 6.43 7.13
CA ALA A 306 25.66 7.03 6.28
C ALA A 306 27.05 6.40 6.50
N LYS A 307 27.40 6.10 7.75
CA LYS A 307 28.66 5.40 8.09
C LYS A 307 28.70 3.96 7.59
N GLN A 308 27.57 3.25 7.60
CA GLN A 308 27.52 1.88 7.06
C GLN A 308 27.52 1.84 5.54
N PHE A 309 27.02 2.91 4.90
CA PHE A 309 26.98 3.03 3.45
C PHE A 309 28.32 3.46 2.82
N ALA A 310 29.10 4.28 3.52
CA ALA A 310 30.40 4.78 3.08
C ALA A 310 31.51 3.71 3.13
#